data_AF-A0A2V7MWP1-F1
#
_entry.id   AF-A0A2V7MWP1-F1
#
_cell.length_a   1.000
_cell.length_b   1.000
_cell.length_c   1.000
_cell.angle_alpha   90.00
_cell.angle_beta   90.00
_cell.angle_gamma   90.00
#
_symmetry.space_group_name_H-M   'P 1'
#
loop_
_entity.id
_entity.type
_entity.pdbx_description
1 polymer ?
#
loop_
_entity_poly.entity_id
_entity_poly.type
_entity_poly.pdbx_seq_one_letter_code
_entity_poly.pdbx_strand_id
1 'polypeptide(L)' 'GLLYSLGWSFTDANHNGPWTYRISWGDGSTSTGTATSEGSRSNGHTYVTILPRTFTVTVTVTDAAGASTSRSKSVSVLLL' A
#
# COMPACT_ATOMS: atom_id res chain seq x y z
N GLY A 1 1.57 4.76 18.77
CA GLY A 1 2.16 4.69 17.41
C GLY A 1 1.69 5.89 16.60
N LEU A 2 2.41 6.24 15.54
CA LEU A 2 2.02 7.33 14.64
C LEU A 2 1.17 6.77 13.50
N LEU A 3 -0.04 7.30 13.33
CA LEU A 3 -0.92 6.92 12.22
C LEU A 3 -0.43 7.55 10.92
N TYR A 4 -0.24 6.72 9.89
CA TYR A 4 0.01 7.14 8.52
C TYR A 4 -1.15 6.72 7.62
N SER A 5 -1.64 7.65 6.81
CA SER A 5 -2.65 7.37 5.78
C SER A 5 -1.99 7.36 4.40
N LEU A 6 -2.03 6.21 3.74
CA LEU A 6 -1.53 6.04 2.39
C LEU A 6 -2.66 6.28 1.39
N GLY A 7 -2.51 7.31 0.54
CA GLY A 7 -3.28 7.45 -0.70
C GLY A 7 -2.54 6.80 -1.86
N TRP A 8 -3.24 5.99 -2.65
CA TRP A 8 -2.70 5.33 -3.84
C TRP A 8 -3.79 5.13 -4.89
N SER A 9 -3.40 4.90 -6.14
CA SER A 9 -4.33 4.65 -7.24
C SER A 9 -3.72 3.66 -8.21
N PHE A 10 -4.57 2.99 -8.99
CA PHE A 10 -4.15 2.14 -10.09
C PHE A 10 -5.16 2.23 -11.23
N THR A 11 -4.70 1.84 -12.42
CA THR A 11 -5.49 1.68 -13.64
C THR A 11 -5.14 0.33 -14.25
N ASP A 12 -6.07 -0.25 -14.98
CA ASP A 12 -5.86 -1.48 -15.73
C ASP A 12 -6.32 -1.26 -17.17
N ALA A 13 -5.49 -1.61 -18.15
CA ALA A 13 -5.80 -1.37 -19.55
C ALA A 13 -6.97 -2.24 -20.04
N ASN A 14 -7.19 -3.40 -19.42
CA ASN A 14 -8.16 -4.39 -19.83
C ASN A 14 -9.43 -4.35 -18.96
N HIS A 15 -9.45 -3.52 -17.91
CA HIS A 15 -10.57 -3.35 -16.99
C HIS A 15 -11.13 -4.67 -16.42
N ASN A 16 -10.27 -5.68 -16.28
CA ASN A 16 -10.64 -7.06 -15.99
C ASN A 16 -10.43 -7.43 -14.51
N GLY A 17 -11.10 -6.71 -13.61
CA GLY A 17 -11.12 -7.04 -12.20
C GLY A 17 -11.79 -8.39 -11.88
N PRO A 18 -11.86 -8.79 -10.59
CA PRO A 18 -11.35 -8.04 -9.43
C PRO A 18 -9.82 -8.08 -9.34
N TRP A 19 -9.23 -7.03 -8.80
CA TRP A 19 -7.79 -6.98 -8.49
C TRP A 19 -7.57 -7.32 -7.02
N THR A 20 -6.47 -7.98 -6.72
CA THR A 20 -5.99 -8.11 -5.35
C THR A 20 -4.88 -7.09 -5.12
N TYR A 21 -4.75 -6.59 -3.90
CA TYR A 21 -3.64 -5.73 -3.54
C TYR A 21 -3.00 -6.16 -2.23
N ARG A 22 -1.70 -5.89 -2.13
CA ARG A 22 -0.88 -6.09 -0.94
C ARG A 22 -0.04 -4.84 -0.68
N ILE A 23 -0.15 -4.28 0.51
CA ILE A 23 0.64 -3.15 0.99
C ILE A 23 1.65 -3.71 1.99
N SER A 24 2.93 -3.53 1.72
CA SER A 24 4.01 -3.79 2.66
C SER A 24 4.40 -2.47 3.30
N TRP A 25 4.30 -2.35 4.62
CA TRP A 25 4.51 -1.08 5.32
C TRP A 25 5.98 -0.76 5.61
N GLY A 26 6.88 -1.72 5.36
CA GLY A 26 8.32 -1.57 5.55
C GLY A 26 8.79 -1.85 6.98
N ASP A 27 7.86 -2.09 7.92
CA ASP A 27 8.13 -2.46 9.32
C ASP A 27 7.89 -3.96 9.61
N GLY A 28 7.71 -4.75 8.55
CA GLY A 28 7.34 -6.17 8.63
C GLY A 28 5.83 -6.42 8.57
N SER A 29 5.00 -5.40 8.76
CA SER A 29 3.54 -5.52 8.66
C SER A 29 3.06 -5.45 7.21
N THR A 30 1.92 -6.07 6.96
CA THR A 30 1.25 -6.05 5.67
C THR A 30 -0.25 -5.78 5.80
N SER A 31 -0.84 -5.23 4.76
CA SER A 31 -2.29 -5.17 4.57
C SER A 31 -2.64 -5.72 3.21
N THR A 32 -3.73 -6.48 3.12
CA THR A 32 -4.22 -7.06 1.86
C THR A 32 -5.69 -6.73 1.66
N GLY A 33 -6.16 -6.83 0.42
CA GLY A 33 -7.57 -6.68 0.10
C GLY A 33 -7.85 -6.87 -1.37
N THR A 34 -9.10 -6.63 -1.75
CA THR A 34 -9.57 -6.69 -3.14
C THR A 34 -10.10 -5.34 -3.59
N ALA A 35 -9.99 -5.12 -4.89
CA ALA A 35 -10.49 -3.97 -5.59
C ALA A 35 -11.48 -4.46 -6.65
N THR A 36 -12.71 -3.94 -6.60
CA THR A 36 -13.75 -4.20 -7.60
C THR A 36 -13.80 -3.12 -8.68
N SER A 37 -13.06 -2.04 -8.50
CA SER A 37 -12.92 -0.94 -9.44
C SER A 37 -11.51 -0.37 -9.36
N GLU A 38 -11.03 0.15 -10.49
CA GLU A 38 -9.84 0.99 -10.58
C GLU A 38 -10.02 2.34 -9.86
N GLY A 39 -8.93 3.09 -9.76
CA GLY A 39 -8.92 4.44 -9.21
C GLY A 39 -8.32 4.55 -7.82
N SER A 40 -8.63 5.66 -7.16
CA SER A 40 -8.02 6.08 -5.90
C SER A 40 -8.54 5.29 -4.70
N ARG A 41 -7.62 4.97 -3.78
CA ARG A 41 -7.85 4.21 -2.56
C ARG A 41 -7.04 4.79 -1.42
N SER A 42 -7.47 4.49 -0.19
CA SER A 42 -6.77 4.88 1.03
C SER A 42 -6.69 3.72 2.01
N ASN A 43 -5.53 3.54 2.63
CA ASN A 43 -5.32 2.58 3.71
C ASN A 43 -4.50 3.24 4.83
N GLY A 44 -4.90 2.99 6.08
CA GLY A 44 -4.20 3.45 7.26
C GLY A 44 -3.25 2.39 7.84
N HIS A 45 -2.15 2.84 8.43
CA HIS A 45 -1.22 2.01 9.19
C HIS A 45 -0.66 2.77 10.39
N THR A 46 -0.48 2.09 11.51
CA THR A 46 0.08 2.70 12.71
C THR A 46 1.51 2.21 12.92
N TYR A 47 2.48 3.09 12.76
CA TYR A 47 3.88 2.78 13.04
C TYR A 47 4.17 2.86 14.54
N VAL A 48 4.76 1.80 15.08
CA VAL A 48 5.28 1.78 16.46
C VAL A 48 6.80 1.79 16.39
N THR A 49 7.40 2.94 16.72
CA THR A 49 8.86 3.11 16.78
C THR A 49 9.23 3.93 18.01
N ILE A 50 10.43 3.69 18.53
CA ILE A 50 11.00 4.41 19.69
C ILE A 50 12.01 5.49 19.26
N LEU A 51 12.36 5.54 17.99
CA LEU A 51 13.29 6.51 17.39
C LEU A 51 12.78 6.93 16.00
N PRO A 52 13.17 8.12 15.51
CA PRO A 52 12.96 8.52 14.12
C PRO A 52 13.43 7.44 13.15
N ARG A 53 12.55 7.04 12.21
CA ARG A 53 12.88 6.01 11.22
C ARG A 53 12.14 6.23 9.92
N THR A 54 12.80 5.89 8.81
CA THR A 54 12.17 5.88 7.49
C THR A 54 11.79 4.45 7.13
N PHE A 55 10.54 4.29 6.67
CA PHE A 55 9.99 3.03 6.18
C PHE A 55 9.74 3.12 4.67
N THR A 56 9.98 2.03 3.95
CA THR A 56 9.63 1.92 2.53
C THR A 56 8.29 1.20 2.42
N VAL A 57 7.25 1.94 2.06
CA VAL A 57 5.92 1.39 1.80
C VAL A 57 5.84 0.95 0.35
N THR A 58 5.44 -0.29 0.09
CA THR A 58 5.26 -0.84 -1.26
C THR A 58 3.84 -1.33 -1.44
N VAL A 59 3.15 -0.83 -2.46
CA VAL A 59 1.85 -1.34 -2.90
C VAL A 59 2.08 -2.24 -4.10
N THR A 60 1.54 -3.45 -4.05
CA THR A 60 1.48 -4.39 -5.17
C THR A 60 0.01 -4.60 -5.51
N VAL A 61 -0.34 -4.50 -6.79
CA VAL A 61 -1.68 -4.81 -7.32
C VAL A 61 -1.54 -5.93 -8.34
N THR A 62 -2.42 -6.91 -8.26
CA THR A 62 -2.47 -8.08 -9.15
C THR A 62 -3.85 -8.18 -9.77
N ASP A 63 -3.93 -8.27 -11.10
CA ASP A 63 -5.18 -8.45 -11.84
C ASP A 63 -5.71 -9.90 -11.76
N ALA A 64 -6.89 -10.13 -12.33
CA ALA A 64 -7.51 -11.45 -12.35
C ALA A 64 -6.77 -12.48 -13.24
N ALA A 65 -5.94 -12.01 -14.17
CA ALA A 65 -5.08 -12.84 -15.02
C ALA A 65 -3.73 -13.19 -14.36
N GLY A 66 -3.44 -12.62 -13.18
CA GLY A 66 -2.20 -12.81 -12.42
C GLY A 66 -1.10 -11.79 -12.74
N ALA A 67 -1.31 -10.85 -13.66
CA ALA A 67 -0.36 -9.79 -13.94
C ALA A 67 -0.26 -8.84 -12.74
N SER A 68 0.96 -8.49 -12.34
CA SER A 68 1.20 -7.71 -11.12
C SER A 68 2.09 -6.50 -11.38
N THR A 69 1.77 -5.39 -10.73
CA THR A 69 2.59 -4.17 -10.71
C THR A 69 2.83 -3.71 -9.28
N SER A 70 3.96 -3.04 -9.03
CA SER A 70 4.31 -2.53 -7.70
C SER A 70 4.85 -1.11 -7.75
N ARG A 71 4.54 -0.32 -6.71
CA ARG A 71 5.08 1.02 -6.51
C ARG A 71 5.45 1.25 -5.05
N SER A 72 6.60 1.90 -4.83
CA SER A 72 7.10 2.19 -3.48
C SER A 72 7.14 3.69 -3.17
N LYS A 73 7.06 4.02 -1.88
CA LYS A 73 7.21 5.37 -1.34
C LYS A 73 7.91 5.32 0.01
N SER A 74 8.86 6.23 0.25
CA SER A 74 9.49 6.41 1.56
C SER A 74 8.60 7.25 2.49
N VAL A 75 8.49 6.82 3.74
CA VAL A 75 7.72 7.48 4.80
C VAL A 75 8.62 7.66 6.01
N SER A 76 8.89 8.91 6.39
CA SER A 76 9.65 9.23 7.60
C SER A 76 8.70 9.41 8.78
N VAL A 77 8.90 8.61 9.82
CA VAL A 77 8.17 8.66 11.08
C VAL A 77 9.11 9.27 12.12
N LEU A 78 8.75 10.44 12.62
CA LEU A 78 9.46 11.13 13.69
C LEU A 78 8.81 10.78 15.04
N LEU A 79 9.61 10.76 16.10
CA LEU A 79 9.04 10.82 17.45
C LEU A 79 8.48 12.22 17.65
N LEU A 80 7.26 12.32 18.20
CA LEU A 80 6.75 13.59 18.70
C LEU A 80 7.53 14.02 19.94
#